data_AF-A0A2V6PEQ0-F1
#
_entry.id   AF-A0A2V6PEQ0-F1
#
_cell.length_a   1.000
_cell.length_b   1.000
_cell.length_c   1.000
_cell.angle_alpha   90.00
_cell.angle_beta   90.00
_cell.angle_gamma   90.00
#
_symmetry.space_group_name_H-M   'P 1'
#
loop_
_entity.id
_entity.type
_entity.pdbx_description
1 polymer ?
#
loop_
_entity_poly.entity_id
_entity_poly.type
_entity_poly.pdbx_seq_one_letter_code
_entity_poly.pdbx_strand_id
1 'polypeptide(L)' 'MCGIAGIVSQDGRVDPELLVKVRDTMIHRGPDDAGLWVSPDSRVGLVHRRLAVIDLSPRAR' A
#
# COMPACT_ATOMS: atom_id res chain seq x y z
N MET A 1 0.21 -14.34 -1.64
CA MET A 1 1.21 -13.77 -0.69
C MET A 1 1.12 -12.27 -0.82
N CYS A 2 0.97 -11.53 0.27
CA CYS A 2 0.80 -10.07 0.24
C CYS A 2 1.83 -9.32 -0.64
N GLY A 3 1.44 -8.17 -1.17
CA GLY A 3 2.31 -7.23 -1.86
C GLY A 3 2.49 -5.97 -1.01
N ILE A 4 3.70 -5.43 -0.95
CA ILE A 4 4.04 -4.20 -0.22
C ILE A 4 4.94 -3.37 -1.13
N ALA A 5 4.68 -2.08 -1.23
CA ALA A 5 5.53 -1.13 -1.95
C ALA A 5 5.51 0.24 -1.26
N GLY A 6 6.48 1.08 -1.58
CA GLY A 6 6.52 2.44 -1.07
C GLY A 6 7.50 3.33 -1.81
N ILE A 7 7.35 4.64 -1.61
CA ILE A 7 8.21 5.67 -2.16
C ILE A 7 8.70 6.54 -1.00
N VAL A 8 10.00 6.84 -1.01
CA VAL A 8 10.63 7.82 -0.11
C VAL A 8 11.20 8.92 -0.98
N SER A 9 10.75 10.15 -0.77
CA SER A 9 11.15 11.32 -1.53
C SER A 9 12.11 12.20 -0.71
N GLN A 10 13.28 12.47 -1.28
CA GLN A 10 14.24 13.42 -0.72
C GLN A 10 13.84 14.87 -1.05
N ASP A 11 13.31 15.12 -2.25
CA ASP A 11 13.15 16.48 -2.80
C ASP A 11 11.73 16.75 -3.31
N GLY A 12 10.70 16.40 -2.54
CA GLY A 12 9.31 16.66 -2.92
C GLY A 12 8.30 15.81 -2.18
N ARG A 13 7.04 15.95 -2.57
CA ARG A 13 5.93 15.16 -2.03
C ARG A 13 5.69 13.92 -2.90
N VAL A 14 5.38 12.79 -2.25
CA VAL A 14 4.93 11.59 -2.96
C VAL A 14 3.54 11.84 -3.55
N ASP A 15 3.30 11.28 -4.74
CA ASP A 15 2.00 11.27 -5.37
C ASP A 15 1.18 10.05 -4.88
N PRO A 16 0.08 10.26 -4.14
CA PRO A 16 -0.79 9.17 -3.68
C PRO A 16 -1.43 8.37 -4.83
N GLU A 17 -1.71 9.00 -5.97
CA GLU A 17 -2.32 8.32 -7.12
C GLU A 17 -1.34 7.35 -7.77
N LEU A 18 -0.07 7.75 -7.91
CA LEU A 18 1.00 6.87 -8.37
C LEU A 18 1.15 5.65 -7.45
N LEU A 19 1.14 5.86 -6.14
CA LEU A 19 1.20 4.78 -5.15
C LEU A 19 0.03 3.80 -5.31
N VAL A 20 -1.19 4.31 -5.52
CA VAL A 20 -2.38 3.48 -5.80
C VAL A 20 -2.21 2.68 -7.09
N LYS A 21 -1.72 3.30 -8.17
CA LYS A 21 -1.45 2.59 -9.44
C LYS A 21 -0.44 1.45 -9.24
N VAL A 22 0.67 1.71 -8.55
CA VAL A 22 1.68 0.69 -8.23
C VAL A 22 1.07 -0.43 -7.38
N ARG A 23 0.31 -0.10 -6.33
CA ARG A 23 -0.41 -1.07 -5.49
C ARG A 23 -1.29 -2.00 -6.30
N ASP A 24 -1.99 -1.46 -7.30
CA ASP A 24 -3.00 -2.19 -8.05
C ASP A 24 -2.39 -3.17 -9.06
N THR A 25 -1.15 -2.95 -9.50
CA THR A 25 -0.38 -3.95 -10.26
C THR A 25 -0.14 -5.25 -9.48
N MET A 26 -0.19 -5.20 -8.15
CA MET A 26 0.06 -6.32 -7.25
C MET A 26 -1.22 -7.04 -6.80
N ILE A 27 -2.38 -6.83 -7.44
CA ILE A 27 -3.65 -7.46 -7.03
C ILE A 27 -3.57 -8.98 -6.89
N HIS A 28 -2.83 -9.64 -7.79
CA HIS A 28 -2.62 -11.10 -7.79
C HIS A 28 -1.91 -11.63 -6.53
N ARG A 29 -1.20 -10.76 -5.80
CA ARG A 29 -0.52 -11.09 -4.54
C ARG A 29 -1.48 -11.08 -3.36
N GLY A 30 -2.44 -10.16 -3.35
CA GLY A 30 -3.40 -9.97 -2.26
C GLY A 30 -4.71 -9.38 -2.76
N PRO A 31 -5.69 -10.22 -3.14
CA PRO A 31 -6.98 -9.77 -3.66
C PRO A 31 -7.96 -9.31 -2.58
N ASP A 32 -7.69 -9.60 -1.29
CA ASP A 32 -8.69 -9.49 -0.23
C ASP A 32 -8.78 -8.07 0.36
N ASP A 33 -7.67 -7.33 0.42
CA ASP A 33 -7.65 -5.96 0.94
C ASP A 33 -6.52 -5.11 0.34
N ALA A 34 -6.61 -3.81 0.53
CA ALA A 34 -5.66 -2.81 0.07
C ALA A 34 -5.51 -1.66 1.08
N GLY A 35 -4.28 -1.18 1.24
CA GLY A 35 -3.97 -0.02 2.07
C GLY A 35 -3.10 0.99 1.34
N LEU A 36 -3.24 2.23 1.78
CA LEU A 36 -2.40 3.37 1.44
C LEU A 36 -2.20 4.16 2.72
N TRP A 37 -0.95 4.50 3.00
CA TRP A 37 -0.57 5.43 4.04
C TRP A 37 0.40 6.44 3.47
N VAL A 38 0.24 7.71 3.82
CA VAL A 38 1.14 8.80 3.46
C VAL A 38 1.56 9.50 4.73
N SER A 39 2.85 9.77 4.87
CA SER A 39 3.39 10.46 6.04
C SER A 39 2.84 11.89 6.15
N PRO A 40 2.77 12.47 7.36
CA PRO A 40 2.26 13.83 7.53
C PRO A 40 3.01 14.90 6.72
N ASP A 41 4.31 14.73 6.51
CA ASP A 41 5.14 15.61 5.67
C ASP A 41 5.04 15.29 4.17
N SER A 42 4.26 14.26 3.80
CA SER A 42 4.06 13.76 2.44
C SER A 42 5.34 13.31 1.73
N ARG A 43 6.41 12.97 2.47
CA ARG A 43 7.68 12.50 1.88
C ARG A 43 7.77 10.99 1.75
N VAL A 44 6.95 10.26 2.50
CA VAL A 44 6.90 8.80 2.47
C VAL A 44 5.48 8.37 2.17
N GLY A 45 5.33 7.40 1.26
CA GLY A 45 4.07 6.72 1.06
C GLY A 45 4.28 5.22 1.00
N LEU A 46 3.39 4.48 1.64
CA LEU A 46 3.38 3.03 1.73
C LEU A 46 2.05 2.51 1.22
N VAL A 47 2.08 1.42 0.46
CA VAL A 47 0.89 0.72 -0.02
C VAL A 47 1.04 -0.77 0.16
N HIS A 48 -0.09 -1.46 0.33
CA HIS A 48 -0.10 -2.92 0.37
C HIS A 48 -1.34 -3.52 -0.31
N ARG A 49 -1.19 -4.79 -0.68
CA ARG A 49 -2.24 -5.74 -1.09
C ARG A 49 -2.21 -6.93 -0.15
N ARG A 50 -3.33 -7.23 0.51
CA ARG A 50 -3.43 -8.27 1.54
C ARG A 50 -4.02 -9.55 0.95
N LEU A 51 -3.37 -10.69 1.23
CA LEU A 51 -3.98 -12.01 1.15
C LEU A 51 -4.28 -12.44 2.59
N ALA A 52 -5.56 -12.56 2.94
CA ALA A 52 -6.02 -12.93 4.26
C ALA A 52 -5.85 -14.44 4.46
N VAL A 53 -4.91 -14.83 5.32
CA VAL A 53 -4.64 -16.24 5.67
C VAL A 53 -4.80 -16.49 7.17
N ILE A 54 -4.36 -15.54 8.00
CA ILE A 54 -4.50 -15.55 9.45
C ILE A 54 -5.23 -14.27 9.86
N ASP A 55 -6.23 -14.40 10.74
CA ASP A 55 -7.20 -13.37 11.08
C ASP A 55 -7.90 -12.77 9.84
N LEU A 56 -8.99 -13.41 9.41
CA LEU A 56 -9.74 -12.99 8.22
C LEU A 56 -10.61 -11.74 8.46
N SER A 57 -10.59 -11.18 9.67
CA SER A 57 -11.42 -10.03 9.99
C SER A 57 -10.87 -8.74 9.34
N PRO A 58 -11.74 -7.74 9.09
CA PRO A 58 -11.30 -6.42 8.61
C PRO A 58 -10.40 -5.65 9.59
N ARG A 59 -10.26 -6.12 10.83
CA ARG A 59 -9.46 -5.44 11.87
C ARG A 59 -7.95 -5.65 11.67
N ALA A 60 -7.56 -6.68 10.94
CA ALA A 60 -6.16 -7.00 10.64
C ALA A 60 -5.64 -6.30 9.38
N ARG A 61 -6.17 -5.11 9.07
CA ARG A 61 -5.80 -4.28 7.93
C ARG A 61 -4.69 -3.31 8.30
#